data_AF-A0AA88UK43-F1
#
_entry.id   AF-A0AA88UK43-F1
#
_cell.length_a   1.000
_cell.length_b   1.000
_cell.length_c   1.000
_cell.angle_alpha   90.00
_cell.angle_beta   90.00
_cell.angle_gamma   90.00
#
_symmetry.space_group_name_H-M   'P 1'
#
loop_
_entity.id
_entity.type
_entity.pdbx_description
1 polymer ?
#
loop_
_entity_poly.entity_id
_entity_poly.type
_entity_poly.pdbx_seq_one_letter_code
_entity_poly.pdbx_strand_id
1 'polypeptide(L)'
;MRPWYRAMVTTGLLGDLGGSLPVENVQALASKNPKDIPLRYIRLELESDELLVDGSLQIPVIDMSNLVIGEVGYDEELAKLHRACKEWGFFQLLNHGASEAIEHMKVATKEFFSLPLEEKMACAQLPNNIEGYGQAFVVSEDQKLHRGDMLFILPLPASRRNLSFWPQNPASFK
;
A
#
# COMPACT_ATOMS: atom_id res chain seq x y z
N MET A 1 19.06 -0.92 -0.09
CA MET A 1 17.76 -1.57 0.17
C MET A 1 17.43 -1.40 1.64
N ARG A 2 16.30 -0.77 2.01
CA ARG A 2 16.00 -0.42 3.41
C ARG A 2 15.79 -1.69 4.27
N PRO A 3 16.23 -1.73 5.54
CA PRO A 3 16.27 -2.96 6.35
C PRO A 3 14.93 -3.71 6.49
N TRP A 4 13.82 -2.97 6.50
CA TRP A 4 12.47 -3.51 6.69
C TRP A 4 11.99 -4.41 5.54
N TYR A 5 12.49 -4.21 4.31
CA TYR A 5 12.10 -5.03 3.16
C TYR A 5 12.64 -6.47 3.24
N ARG A 6 13.79 -6.67 3.89
CA ARG A 6 14.42 -8.00 4.01
C ARG A 6 13.68 -8.91 4.99
N ALA A 7 13.00 -8.34 5.98
CA ALA A 7 12.25 -9.07 7.00
C ALA A 7 11.01 -9.78 6.44
N MET A 8 10.35 -9.23 5.41
CA MET A 8 9.13 -9.83 4.85
C MET A 8 9.39 -11.06 3.97
N VAL A 9 10.59 -11.21 3.40
CA VAL A 9 10.85 -12.21 2.35
C VAL A 9 11.50 -13.49 2.89
N THR A 10 12.09 -13.48 4.09
CA THR A 10 12.95 -14.59 4.56
C THR A 10 12.43 -15.41 5.73
N THR A 11 11.29 -15.09 6.33
CA THR A 11 10.74 -15.90 7.43
C THR A 11 9.31 -16.32 7.16
N GLY A 12 9.11 -17.60 6.90
CA GLY A 12 7.81 -18.29 6.90
C GLY A 12 7.20 -18.41 8.30
N LEU A 13 7.12 -17.29 9.02
CA LEU A 13 6.47 -17.16 10.32
C LEU A 13 5.47 -16.01 10.20
N LEU A 14 4.21 -16.36 9.95
CA LEU A 14 3.04 -15.53 10.30
C LEU A 14 2.88 -15.52 11.84
N GLY A 15 3.98 -15.35 12.57
CA GLY A 15 4.00 -15.19 14.02
C GLY A 15 3.77 -13.72 14.32
N ASP A 16 2.76 -13.45 15.14
CA ASP A 16 2.36 -12.17 15.73
C ASP A 16 2.94 -10.94 15.01
N LEU A 17 2.23 -10.47 13.97
CA LEU A 17 2.66 -9.32 13.15
C LEU A 17 2.65 -7.99 13.92
N GLY A 18 2.42 -8.05 15.24
CA GLY A 18 2.25 -6.88 16.10
C GLY A 18 0.90 -6.22 15.84
N GLY A 19 0.30 -5.67 16.89
CA GLY A 19 -0.90 -4.84 16.78
C GLY A 19 -0.57 -3.41 16.42
N SER A 20 -1.50 -2.74 15.74
CA SER A 20 -1.51 -1.28 15.71
C SER A 20 -2.22 -0.74 16.95
N LEU A 21 -1.58 0.22 17.64
CA LEU A 21 -2.26 1.05 18.63
C LEU A 21 -3.34 1.90 17.94
N PRO A 22 -4.52 2.09 18.56
CA PRO A 22 -5.56 2.93 17.98
C PRO A 22 -5.07 4.38 17.93
N VAL A 23 -5.32 5.00 16.78
CA VAL A 23 -4.99 6.40 16.51
C VAL A 23 -6.17 7.06 15.83
N GLU A 24 -6.29 8.37 16.01
CA GLU A 24 -7.38 9.11 15.39
C GLU A 24 -7.29 9.05 13.86
N ASN A 25 -8.45 8.84 13.23
CA ASN A 25 -8.60 8.75 11.79
C ASN A 25 -8.16 10.05 11.09
N VAL A 26 -7.31 9.94 10.06
CA VAL A 26 -6.72 11.09 9.37
C VAL A 26 -7.76 11.85 8.56
N GLN A 27 -8.69 11.16 7.90
CA GLN A 27 -9.77 11.81 7.16
C GLN A 27 -10.67 12.63 8.09
N ALA A 28 -11.00 12.09 9.27
CA ALA A 28 -11.74 12.81 10.30
C ALA A 28 -10.95 13.99 10.86
N LEU A 29 -9.66 13.82 11.16
CA LEU A 29 -8.76 14.92 11.54
C LEU A 29 -8.73 16.02 10.48
N ALA A 30 -8.64 15.66 9.20
CA ALA A 30 -8.59 16.61 8.08
C ALA A 30 -9.91 17.39 7.90
N SER A 31 -11.04 16.83 8.30
CA SER A 31 -12.34 17.54 8.30
C SER A 31 -12.50 18.58 9.42
N LYS A 32 -11.63 18.53 10.45
CA LYS A 32 -11.55 19.53 11.52
C LYS A 32 -10.75 20.75 11.05
N ASN A 33 -10.51 21.71 11.95
CA ASN A 33 -9.75 22.92 11.63
C ASN A 33 -8.30 22.57 11.19
N PRO A 34 -7.88 22.88 9.96
CA PRO A 34 -6.60 22.45 9.39
C PRO A 34 -5.35 23.10 10.04
N LYS A 35 -5.55 24.07 10.94
CA LYS A 35 -4.44 24.79 11.61
C LYS A 35 -3.81 23.99 12.75
N ASP A 36 -4.50 22.99 13.29
CA ASP A 36 -4.06 22.23 14.47
C ASP A 36 -3.60 20.82 14.09
N ILE A 37 -2.57 20.73 13.25
CA ILE A 37 -1.97 19.43 12.88
C ILE A 37 -1.24 18.86 14.09
N PRO A 38 -1.57 17.65 14.57
CA PRO A 38 -0.89 17.07 15.73
C PRO A 38 0.62 16.88 15.49
N LEU A 39 1.44 17.11 16.53
CA LEU A 39 2.91 17.03 16.49
C LEU A 39 3.44 15.68 15.97
N ARG A 40 2.67 14.59 16.12
CA ARG A 40 3.02 13.26 15.60
C ARG A 40 3.05 13.20 14.08
N TYR A 41 2.40 14.12 13.37
CA TYR A 41 2.39 14.21 11.90
C TYR A 41 3.38 15.26 11.35
N ILE A 42 4.17 15.90 12.21
CA ILE A 42 5.19 16.89 11.82
C ILE A 42 6.56 16.22 11.83
N ARG A 43 7.25 16.25 10.68
CA ARG A 43 8.62 15.74 10.50
C ARG A 43 9.56 16.92 10.24
N LEU A 44 10.11 17.49 11.30
CA LEU A 44 11.07 18.59 11.23
C LEU A 44 12.45 18.13 10.74
N GLU A 45 12.75 16.83 10.87
CA GLU A 45 14.02 16.22 10.44
C GLU A 45 14.17 16.11 8.91
N LEU A 46 13.11 16.38 8.14
CA LEU A 46 13.10 16.32 6.67
C LEU A 46 13.25 17.69 6.01
N GLU A 47 13.85 18.67 6.70
CA GLU A 47 14.21 19.97 6.12
C GLU A 47 15.24 19.77 4.99
N SER A 48 14.69 19.62 3.78
CA SER A 48 15.31 19.57 2.46
C SER A 48 16.47 18.59 2.27
N ASP A 49 16.15 17.32 2.02
CA ASP A 49 16.85 16.68 0.90
C ASP A 49 16.34 17.40 -0.35
N GLU A 50 17.20 18.21 -0.97
CA GLU A 50 16.93 18.79 -2.28
C GLU A 50 16.46 17.65 -3.19
N LEU A 51 15.20 17.71 -3.63
CA LEU A 51 14.71 16.79 -4.64
C LEU A 51 15.54 17.06 -5.89
N LEU A 52 16.54 16.22 -6.12
CA LEU A 52 17.26 16.19 -7.38
C LEU A 52 16.28 15.70 -8.44
N VAL A 53 15.53 16.63 -9.01
CA VAL A 53 14.69 16.39 -10.18
C VAL A 53 15.64 16.32 -11.38
N ASP A 54 16.33 15.21 -11.50
CA ASP A 54 17.02 14.87 -12.73
C ASP A 54 15.97 14.39 -13.75
N GLY A 55 15.56 15.30 -14.63
CA GLY A 55 14.59 15.02 -15.69
C GLY A 55 15.06 13.96 -16.71
N SER A 56 16.32 13.51 -16.62
CA SER A 56 16.85 12.43 -17.47
C SER A 56 16.56 11.03 -16.92
N LEU A 57 16.25 10.91 -15.62
CA LEU A 57 15.97 9.63 -14.98
C LEU A 57 14.49 9.25 -15.17
N GLN A 58 14.21 8.43 -16.17
CA GLN A 58 12.88 7.85 -16.39
C GLN A 58 12.77 6.47 -15.74
N ILE A 59 11.71 6.27 -14.95
CA ILE A 59 11.39 4.97 -14.34
C ILE A 59 11.27 3.92 -15.45
N PRO A 60 11.98 2.79 -15.37
CA PRO A 60 11.89 1.74 -16.38
C PRO A 60 10.44 1.28 -16.57
N VAL A 61 10.04 1.10 -17.81
CA VAL A 61 8.72 0.58 -18.21
C VAL A 61 8.93 -0.80 -18.82
N ILE A 62 8.26 -1.82 -18.31
CA ILE A 62 8.37 -3.21 -18.78
C ILE A 62 7.07 -3.61 -19.46
N ASP A 63 7.15 -4.13 -20.68
CA ASP A 63 6.00 -4.65 -21.41
C ASP A 63 5.82 -6.15 -21.18
N MET A 64 4.76 -6.53 -20.45
CA MET A 64 4.49 -7.93 -20.14
C MET A 64 4.12 -8.76 -21.37
N SER A 65 3.60 -8.17 -22.45
CA SER A 65 3.29 -8.95 -23.66
C SER A 65 4.56 -9.49 -24.32
N ASN A 66 5.68 -8.78 -24.18
CA ASN A 66 6.97 -9.20 -24.74
C ASN A 66 7.67 -10.25 -23.85
N LEU A 67 7.20 -10.49 -22.62
CA LEU A 67 7.75 -11.51 -21.72
C LEU A 67 7.10 -12.88 -21.88
N VAL A 68 6.29 -13.08 -22.93
CA VAL A 68 5.75 -14.38 -23.30
C VAL A 68 6.80 -15.15 -24.10
N ILE A 69 7.10 -16.39 -23.68
CA ILE A 69 8.11 -17.22 -24.34
C ILE A 69 7.74 -17.42 -25.81
N GLY A 70 8.66 -17.04 -26.71
CA GLY A 70 8.49 -17.16 -28.15
C GLY A 70 8.07 -15.87 -28.87
N GLU A 71 7.74 -14.80 -28.13
CA GLU A 71 7.46 -13.49 -28.72
C GLU A 71 8.73 -12.78 -29.21
N VAL A 72 8.56 -11.96 -30.25
CA VAL A 72 9.63 -11.10 -30.76
C VAL A 72 9.95 -10.04 -29.71
N GLY A 73 11.20 -9.97 -29.27
CA GLY A 73 11.65 -9.04 -28.23
C GLY A 73 11.71 -9.62 -26.81
N TYR A 74 11.44 -10.92 -26.63
CA TYR A 74 11.55 -11.59 -25.33
C TYR A 74 12.90 -11.37 -24.64
N ASP A 75 14.01 -11.64 -25.33
CA ASP A 75 15.34 -11.50 -24.74
C ASP A 75 15.67 -10.04 -24.38
N GLU A 76 15.22 -9.09 -25.20
CA GLU A 76 15.45 -7.66 -24.97
C GLU A 76 14.66 -7.17 -23.76
N GLU A 77 13.38 -7.52 -23.66
CA GLU A 77 12.51 -7.12 -22.56
C GLU A 77 12.91 -7.83 -21.26
N LEU A 78 13.33 -9.10 -21.34
CA LEU A 78 13.88 -9.83 -20.20
C LEU A 78 15.17 -9.17 -19.68
N ALA A 79 16.07 -8.77 -20.57
CA ALA A 79 17.29 -8.05 -20.19
C ALA A 79 16.97 -6.69 -19.58
N LYS A 80 15.94 -6.00 -20.07
CA LYS A 80 15.44 -4.73 -19.52
C LYS A 80 14.85 -4.91 -18.12
N LEU A 81 14.03 -5.94 -17.91
CA LEU A 81 13.50 -6.31 -16.60
C LEU A 81 14.64 -6.62 -15.61
N HIS A 82 15.63 -7.39 -16.05
CA HIS A 82 16.81 -7.70 -15.22
C HIS A 82 17.54 -6.43 -14.77
N ARG A 83 17.81 -5.50 -15.71
CA ARG A 83 18.44 -4.21 -15.40
C ARG A 83 17.59 -3.38 -14.44
N ALA A 84 16.28 -3.29 -14.67
CA ALA A 84 15.35 -2.56 -13.79
C ALA A 84 15.38 -3.12 -12.36
N CYS A 85 15.36 -4.44 -12.20
CA CYS A 85 15.48 -5.07 -10.88
C CYS A 85 16.83 -4.77 -10.20
N LYS A 86 17.93 -4.77 -10.95
CA LYS A 86 19.29 -4.61 -10.42
C LYS A 86 19.63 -3.15 -10.07
N GLU A 87 19.27 -2.22 -10.94
CA GLU A 87 19.71 -0.82 -10.88
C GLU A 87 18.68 0.08 -10.20
N TRP A 88 17.38 -0.20 -10.39
CA TRP A 88 16.29 0.63 -9.85
C TRP A 88 15.61 0.01 -8.64
N GLY A 89 15.33 -1.29 -8.68
CA GLY A 89 14.52 -1.98 -7.68
C GLY A 89 13.02 -1.68 -7.75
N PHE A 90 12.58 -0.91 -8.76
CA PHE A 90 11.18 -0.67 -9.10
C PHE A 90 11.04 -0.33 -10.60
N PHE A 91 9.86 -0.56 -11.17
CA PHE A 91 9.54 -0.31 -12.57
C PHE A 91 8.02 -0.25 -12.76
N GLN A 92 7.57 0.27 -13.89
CA GLN A 92 6.17 0.26 -14.33
C GLN A 92 5.94 -0.95 -15.23
N LEU A 93 4.73 -1.52 -15.19
CA LEU A 93 4.33 -2.62 -16.08
C LEU A 93 3.25 -2.16 -17.05
N LEU A 94 3.40 -2.50 -18.32
CA LEU A 94 2.38 -2.38 -19.37
C LEU A 94 1.87 -3.76 -19.76
N ASN A 95 0.68 -3.79 -20.37
CA ASN A 95 0.05 -5.00 -20.91
C ASN A 95 0.02 -6.18 -19.93
N HIS A 96 -0.11 -5.90 -18.63
CA HIS A 96 -0.05 -6.89 -17.55
C HIS A 96 -1.34 -7.74 -17.40
N GLY A 97 -2.30 -7.61 -18.32
CA GLY A 97 -3.52 -8.44 -18.37
C GLY A 97 -4.53 -8.23 -17.22
N ALA A 98 -4.33 -7.22 -16.37
CA ALA A 98 -5.15 -6.99 -15.17
C ALA A 98 -5.86 -5.63 -15.15
N SER A 99 -5.90 -4.92 -16.27
CA SER A 99 -6.41 -3.54 -16.34
C SER A 99 -7.86 -3.43 -15.85
N GLU A 100 -8.73 -4.35 -16.26
CA GLU A 100 -10.14 -4.35 -15.84
C GLU A 100 -10.30 -4.53 -14.33
N ALA A 101 -9.60 -5.51 -13.75
CA ALA A 101 -9.62 -5.75 -12.30
C ALA A 101 -9.09 -4.56 -11.49
N ILE A 102 -8.05 -3.87 -11.99
CA ILE A 102 -7.50 -2.67 -11.36
C ILE A 102 -8.51 -1.51 -11.41
N GLU A 103 -9.21 -1.32 -12.52
CA GLU A 103 -10.24 -0.27 -12.61
C GLU A 103 -11.42 -0.53 -11.66
N HIS A 104 -11.91 -1.78 -11.60
CA HIS A 104 -12.93 -2.15 -10.60
C HIS A 104 -12.44 -1.93 -9.16
N MET A 105 -11.20 -2.33 -8.85
CA MET A 105 -10.60 -2.11 -7.53
C MET A 105 -10.53 -0.60 -7.18
N LYS A 106 -10.16 0.26 -8.13
CA LYS A 106 -10.13 1.72 -7.91
C LYS A 106 -11.52 2.28 -7.60
N VAL A 107 -12.54 1.84 -8.34
CA VAL A 107 -13.94 2.26 -8.12
C VAL A 107 -14.41 1.82 -6.73
N ALA A 108 -14.29 0.52 -6.40
CA ALA A 108 -14.72 -0.01 -5.12
C ALA A 108 -13.98 0.64 -3.93
N THR A 109 -12.67 0.90 -4.09
CA THR A 109 -11.87 1.61 -3.08
C THR A 109 -12.38 3.04 -2.89
N LYS A 110 -12.62 3.78 -3.97
CA LYS A 110 -13.14 5.15 -3.89
C LYS A 110 -14.51 5.19 -3.21
N GLU A 111 -15.39 4.26 -3.57
CA GLU A 111 -16.72 4.11 -2.96
C GLU A 111 -16.61 3.84 -1.46
N PHE A 112 -15.77 2.88 -1.05
CA PHE A 112 -15.53 2.57 0.36
C PHE A 112 -15.02 3.78 1.15
N PHE A 113 -14.00 4.48 0.65
CA PHE A 113 -13.44 5.64 1.37
C PHE A 113 -14.36 6.88 1.39
N SER A 114 -15.39 6.89 0.53
CA SER A 114 -16.43 7.92 0.53
C SER A 114 -17.56 7.64 1.54
N LEU A 115 -17.61 6.44 2.14
CA LEU A 115 -18.58 6.10 3.17
C LEU A 115 -18.35 6.92 4.46
N PRO A 116 -19.40 7.09 5.29
CA PRO A 116 -19.28 7.62 6.65
C PRO A 116 -18.22 6.86 7.47
N LEU A 117 -17.60 7.55 8.44
CA LEU A 117 -16.57 6.94 9.27
C LEU A 117 -17.10 5.72 10.00
N GLU A 118 -18.33 5.79 10.52
CA GLU A 118 -18.99 4.73 11.27
C GLU A 118 -19.09 3.43 10.46
N GLU A 119 -19.40 3.53 9.17
CA GLU A 119 -19.47 2.37 8.26
C GLU A 119 -18.09 1.79 7.98
N LYS A 120 -17.07 2.64 7.78
CA LYS A 120 -15.69 2.18 7.58
C LYS A 120 -15.13 1.50 8.83
N MET A 121 -15.50 2.01 10.01
CA MET A 121 -15.10 1.44 11.30
C MET A 121 -15.73 0.07 11.60
N ALA A 122 -16.74 -0.36 10.83
CA ALA A 122 -17.29 -1.72 10.94
C ALA A 122 -16.26 -2.81 10.60
N CYS A 123 -15.21 -2.47 9.83
CA CYS A 123 -14.09 -3.36 9.52
C CYS A 123 -12.78 -2.88 10.13
N ALA A 124 -12.82 -2.13 11.24
CA ALA A 124 -11.64 -1.55 11.87
C ALA A 124 -10.60 -2.62 12.28
N GLN A 125 -9.33 -2.23 12.25
CA GLN A 125 -8.24 -3.02 12.80
C GLN A 125 -8.49 -3.30 14.30
N LEU A 126 -8.21 -4.53 14.72
CA LEU A 126 -8.24 -4.93 16.13
C LEU A 126 -6.83 -4.91 16.74
N PRO A 127 -6.71 -4.76 18.07
CA PRO A 127 -5.43 -4.95 18.74
C PRO A 127 -4.80 -6.30 18.36
N ASN A 128 -3.49 -6.28 18.11
CA ASN A 128 -2.70 -7.43 17.66
C ASN A 128 -3.15 -8.04 16.31
N ASN A 129 -3.82 -7.24 15.48
CA ASN A 129 -4.13 -7.61 14.10
C ASN A 129 -3.74 -6.47 13.14
N ILE A 130 -3.25 -6.82 11.96
CA ILE A 130 -2.88 -5.86 10.92
C ILE A 130 -3.99 -5.69 9.88
N GLU A 131 -4.94 -6.63 9.78
CA GLU A 131 -6.07 -6.53 8.85
C GLU A 131 -7.16 -5.58 9.37
N GLY A 132 -7.82 -4.89 8.44
CA GLY A 132 -8.91 -3.96 8.70
C GLY A 132 -8.59 -2.51 8.31
N TYR A 133 -9.57 -1.64 8.58
CA TYR A 133 -9.48 -0.20 8.40
C TYR A 133 -8.81 0.48 9.60
N GLY A 134 -7.79 1.31 9.34
CA GLY A 134 -7.05 1.99 10.40
C GLY A 134 -5.77 2.64 9.89
N GLN A 135 -4.71 2.58 10.69
CA GLN A 135 -3.40 3.10 10.33
C GLN A 135 -2.35 1.98 10.32
N ALA A 136 -1.42 2.10 9.39
CA ALA A 136 -0.38 1.11 9.19
C ALA A 136 0.67 1.16 10.32
N PHE A 137 0.81 0.05 11.05
CA PHE A 137 1.95 -0.25 11.92
C PHE A 137 2.26 0.83 12.98
N VAL A 138 1.26 1.18 13.80
CA VAL A 138 1.46 2.07 14.95
C VAL A 138 1.92 1.26 16.16
N VAL A 139 3.20 1.32 16.48
CA VAL A 139 3.84 0.47 17.50
C VAL A 139 4.15 1.18 18.81
N SER A 140 4.08 2.53 18.84
CA SER A 140 4.31 3.31 20.06
C SER A 140 3.59 4.68 20.06
N GLU A 141 3.48 5.31 21.22
CA GLU A 141 2.84 6.62 21.39
C GLU A 141 3.71 7.80 20.91
N ASP A 142 5.03 7.63 20.92
CA ASP A 142 6.04 8.60 20.47
C ASP A 142 6.33 8.53 18.96
N GLN A 143 5.88 7.47 18.29
CA GLN A 143 6.08 7.28 16.84
C GLN A 143 5.44 8.40 16.02
N LYS A 144 6.19 8.86 15.01
CA LYS A 144 5.68 9.73 13.94
C LYS A 144 4.73 8.99 13.01
N LEU A 145 3.57 9.58 12.78
CA LEU A 145 2.48 8.97 12.01
C LEU A 145 2.50 9.39 10.54
N HIS A 146 1.94 8.54 9.69
CA HIS A 146 1.72 8.82 8.28
C HIS A 146 0.37 9.54 8.11
N ARG A 147 0.31 10.54 7.23
CA ARG A 147 -0.95 11.21 6.90
C ARG A 147 -1.73 10.39 5.87
N GLY A 148 -2.28 9.27 6.31
CA GLY A 148 -3.15 8.44 5.49
C GLY A 148 -3.82 7.36 6.32
N ASP A 149 -5.11 7.15 6.05
CA ASP A 149 -5.84 5.97 6.51
C ASP A 149 -5.64 4.83 5.52
N MET A 150 -5.70 3.59 6.01
CA MET A 150 -5.45 2.39 5.24
C MET A 150 -6.55 1.36 5.49
N LEU A 151 -6.92 0.62 4.45
CA LEU A 151 -7.58 -0.68 4.57
C LEU A 151 -6.56 -1.74 4.18
N PHE A 152 -6.19 -2.60 5.11
CA PHE A 152 -5.24 -3.69 4.86
C PHE A 152 -5.97 -5.04 4.95
N ILE A 153 -5.85 -5.89 3.94
CA ILE A 153 -6.47 -7.21 3.89
C ILE A 153 -5.51 -8.22 3.28
N LEU A 154 -5.61 -9.48 3.71
CA LEU A 154 -4.85 -10.59 3.15
C LEU A 154 -5.75 -11.44 2.23
N PRO A 155 -5.74 -11.20 0.91
CA PRO A 155 -6.61 -11.92 -0.02
C PRO A 155 -6.13 -13.35 -0.32
N LEU A 156 -4.89 -13.69 0.04
CA LEU A 156 -4.30 -15.01 -0.21
C LEU A 156 -3.47 -15.50 1.01
N PRO A 157 -3.38 -16.82 1.21
CA PRO A 157 -4.15 -17.87 0.53
C PRO A 157 -5.64 -17.82 0.94
N ALA A 158 -6.53 -18.34 0.09
CA ALA A 158 -7.97 -18.32 0.36
C ALA A 158 -8.37 -18.94 1.70
N SER A 159 -7.64 -19.97 2.14
CA SER A 159 -7.85 -20.66 3.43
C SER A 159 -7.53 -19.81 4.66
N ARG A 160 -6.84 -18.67 4.50
CA ARG A 160 -6.48 -17.76 5.59
C ARG A 160 -7.26 -16.44 5.55
N ARG A 161 -8.19 -16.27 4.61
CA ARG A 161 -9.00 -15.04 4.53
C ARG A 161 -9.86 -14.92 5.77
N ASN A 162 -9.78 -13.77 6.43
CA ASN A 162 -10.73 -13.40 7.46
C ASN A 162 -11.70 -12.34 6.93
N LEU A 163 -12.88 -12.79 6.51
CA LEU A 163 -13.90 -11.92 5.89
C LEU A 163 -14.54 -10.93 6.87
N SER A 164 -14.28 -11.03 8.19
CA SER A 164 -14.78 -10.05 9.16
C SER A 164 -14.14 -8.66 8.96
N PHE A 165 -12.93 -8.60 8.39
CA PHE A 165 -12.22 -7.35 8.09
C PHE A 165 -12.51 -6.81 6.69
N TRP A 166 -13.35 -7.52 5.91
CA TRP A 166 -13.67 -7.11 4.54
C TRP A 166 -14.89 -6.18 4.57
N PRO A 167 -14.82 -5.02 3.90
CA PRO A 167 -15.98 -4.16 3.70
C PRO A 167 -17.18 -4.94 3.16
N GLN A 168 -18.34 -4.67 3.75
CA GLN A 168 -19.63 -5.16 3.22
C GLN A 168 -20.21 -4.18 2.19
N ASN A 169 -19.83 -2.91 2.31
CA ASN A 169 -20.15 -1.83 1.39
C ASN A 169 -18.85 -1.25 0.82
N PRO A 170 -18.76 -0.97 -0.48
CA PRO A 170 -19.75 -1.29 -1.50
C PRO A 170 -19.84 -2.81 -1.77
N ALA A 171 -20.97 -3.28 -2.30
CA ALA A 171 -21.14 -4.70 -2.64
C ALA A 171 -20.14 -5.18 -3.71
N SER A 172 -19.62 -4.25 -4.52
CA SER A 172 -18.59 -4.45 -5.54
C SER A 172 -17.19 -4.71 -4.96
N PHE A 173 -16.99 -4.61 -3.63
CA PHE A 173 -15.69 -4.79 -3.02
C PHE A 173 -15.21 -6.26 -3.01
N LYS A 174 -16.13 -7.22 -2.89
CA LYS A 174 -15.81 -8.64 -2.72
C LYS A 174 -15.70 -9.40 -4.03
#